data_AF-A0A0F9AQF9-F1
#
_entry.id   AF-A0A0F9AQF9-F1
#
_cell.length_a   1.000
_cell.length_b   1.000
_cell.length_c   1.000
_cell.angle_alpha   90.00
_cell.angle_beta   90.00
_cell.angle_gamma   90.00
#
_symmetry.space_group_name_H-M   'P 1'
#
loop_
_entity.id
_entity.type
_entity.pdbx_description
1 polymer ?
#
loop_
_entity_poly.entity_id
_entity_poly.type
_entity_poly.pdbx_seq_one_letter_code
_entity_poly.pdbx_strand_id
1 'polypeptide(L)'
;MQENSLIHETSPYLLQHAKNPVQWYSWNEIALKKAKEENKPIFLSIGYSSCHWCHVMAHESFENEEIAKIMNDNFINIKVDREERPDIDDIYQKVCQITTGQGGWPLSVF
;
A
#
# COMPACT_ATOMS: atom_id res chain seq x y z
N MET A 1 12.01 5.93 16.25
CA MET A 1 11.44 5.28 15.05
C MET A 1 10.40 6.22 14.49
N GLN A 2 10.49 6.53 13.20
CA GLN A 2 9.54 7.41 12.53
C GLN A 2 8.26 6.61 12.25
N GLU A 3 7.11 7.15 12.65
CA GLU A 3 5.80 6.54 12.39
C GLU A 3 5.15 7.26 11.19
N ASN A 4 4.50 6.49 10.32
CA ASN A 4 3.75 7.01 9.17
C ASN A 4 2.25 7.16 9.52
N SER A 5 1.45 7.62 8.55
CA SER A 5 0.04 7.95 8.78
C SER A 5 -0.84 6.77 9.20
N LEU A 6 -0.39 5.52 8.99
CA LEU A 6 -1.15 4.34 9.39
C LEU A 6 -1.26 4.15 10.90
N ILE A 7 -0.48 4.87 11.72
CA ILE A 7 -0.58 4.80 13.19
C ILE A 7 -1.96 5.20 13.73
N HIS A 8 -2.77 5.88 12.91
CA HIS A 8 -4.12 6.33 13.25
C HIS A 8 -5.23 5.37 12.80
N GLU A 9 -4.88 4.27 12.14
CA GLU A 9 -5.84 3.28 11.65
C GLU A 9 -6.26 2.30 12.74
N THR A 10 -7.41 1.65 12.55
CA THR A 10 -7.92 0.62 13.47
C THR A 10 -7.55 -0.79 13.05
N SER A 11 -7.29 -1.01 11.75
CA SER A 11 -6.89 -2.30 11.22
C SER A 11 -5.58 -2.77 11.85
N PRO A 12 -5.56 -3.97 12.48
CA PRO A 12 -4.32 -4.57 12.96
C PRO A 12 -3.30 -4.78 11.83
N TYR A 13 -3.75 -5.05 10.60
CA TYR A 13 -2.88 -5.21 9.43
C TYR A 13 -2.21 -3.87 9.06
N LEU A 14 -2.96 -2.77 9.01
CA LEU A 14 -2.37 -1.46 8.69
C LEU A 14 -1.43 -0.98 9.80
N LEU A 15 -1.80 -1.18 11.05
CA LEU A 15 -0.98 -0.80 12.21
C LEU A 15 0.38 -1.52 12.24
N GLN A 16 0.45 -2.77 11.75
CA GLN A 16 1.73 -3.48 11.61
C GLN A 16 2.71 -2.77 10.68
N HIS A 17 2.21 -2.00 9.70
CA HIS A 17 3.03 -1.26 8.74
C HIS A 17 3.28 0.21 9.15
N ALA A 18 2.76 0.66 10.30
CA ALA A 18 2.86 2.05 10.75
C ALA A 18 4.31 2.51 11.04
N LYS A 19 5.23 1.56 11.25
CA LYS A 19 6.64 1.84 11.55
C LYS A 19 7.57 1.58 10.37
N ASN A 20 7.03 1.23 9.19
CA ASN A 20 7.85 1.02 8.00
C ASN A 20 8.43 2.38 7.53
N PRO A 21 9.67 2.39 7.01
CA PRO A 21 10.29 3.60 6.46
C PRO A 21 9.54 4.15 5.22
N VAL A 22 8.74 3.33 4.54
CA VAL A 22 7.80 3.79 3.51
C VAL A 22 6.71 4.65 4.15
N GLN A 23 6.48 5.84 3.59
CA GLN A 23 5.43 6.77 4.00
C GLN A 23 4.07 6.29 3.51
N TRP A 24 3.49 5.34 4.25
CA TRP A 24 2.17 4.81 3.95
C TRP A 24 1.04 5.75 4.36
N TYR A 25 0.04 5.82 3.49
CA TYR A 25 -1.28 6.37 3.74
C TYR A 25 -2.35 5.29 3.66
N SER A 26 -3.45 5.44 4.39
CA SER A 26 -4.65 4.66 4.14
C SER A 26 -5.40 5.20 2.92
N TRP A 27 -6.31 4.38 2.38
CA TRP A 27 -7.16 4.84 1.29
C TRP A 27 -8.21 5.83 1.80
N ASN A 28 -7.99 7.11 1.55
CA ASN A 28 -8.91 8.18 1.90
C ASN A 28 -8.76 9.38 0.95
N GLU A 29 -9.68 10.35 1.05
CA GLU A 29 -9.67 11.54 0.20
C GLU A 29 -8.39 12.38 0.35
N ILE A 30 -7.76 12.38 1.54
CA ILE A 30 -6.55 13.14 1.81
C ILE A 30 -5.38 12.55 1.00
N ALA A 31 -5.20 11.24 1.01
CA ALA A 31 -4.16 10.55 0.24
C ALA A 31 -4.35 10.73 -1.27
N LEU A 32 -5.60 10.61 -1.75
CA LEU A 32 -5.92 10.78 -3.17
C LEU A 32 -5.74 12.25 -3.62
N LYS A 33 -6.07 13.21 -2.77
CA LYS A 33 -5.84 14.63 -3.04
C LYS A 33 -4.34 14.95 -3.08
N LYS A 34 -3.56 14.42 -2.14
CA LYS A 34 -2.10 14.57 -2.12
C LYS A 34 -1.46 14.07 -3.41
N ALA A 35 -1.89 12.92 -3.94
CA ALA A 35 -1.38 12.40 -5.23
C ALA A 35 -1.63 13.36 -6.39
N LYS A 36 -2.80 14.00 -6.42
CA LYS A 36 -3.13 15.01 -7.44
C LYS A 36 -2.31 16.29 -7.27
N GLU A 37 -2.19 16.79 -6.03
CA GLU A 37 -1.47 18.03 -5.74
C GLU A 37 0.04 17.91 -5.98
N GLU A 38 0.63 16.76 -5.61
CA GLU A 38 2.05 16.49 -5.86
C GLU A 38 2.35 15.98 -7.27
N ASN A 39 1.30 15.71 -8.07
CA ASN A 39 1.41 15.13 -9.41
C ASN A 39 2.29 13.86 -9.43
N LYS A 40 2.08 12.98 -8.44
CA LYS A 40 2.79 11.71 -8.29
C LYS A 40 1.83 10.53 -8.51
N PRO A 41 2.27 9.45 -9.17
CA PRO A 41 1.50 8.22 -9.26
C PRO A 41 1.24 7.62 -7.88
N ILE A 42 0.14 6.87 -7.76
CA ILE A 42 -0.21 6.15 -6.54
C ILE A 42 0.38 4.76 -6.63
N PHE A 43 1.21 4.38 -5.66
CA PHE A 43 1.56 2.98 -5.46
C PHE A 43 0.53 2.35 -4.51
N LEU A 44 -0.40 1.57 -5.05
CA LEU A 44 -1.44 0.91 -4.26
C LEU A 44 -0.99 -0.50 -3.87
N SER A 45 -0.95 -0.78 -2.56
CA SER A 45 -0.61 -2.09 -2.00
C SER A 45 -1.78 -2.64 -1.16
N ILE A 46 -2.50 -3.62 -1.73
CA ILE A 46 -3.62 -4.29 -1.06
C ILE A 46 -3.16 -5.62 -0.48
N GLY A 47 -3.47 -5.87 0.79
CA GLY A 47 -3.15 -7.12 1.46
C GLY A 47 -4.07 -7.43 2.64
N TYR A 48 -3.76 -8.50 3.34
CA TYR A 48 -4.45 -8.98 4.53
C TYR A 48 -3.47 -9.74 5.43
N SER A 49 -3.80 -9.89 6.71
CA SER A 49 -2.92 -10.37 7.79
C SER A 49 -2.27 -11.75 7.58
N SER A 50 -2.84 -12.61 6.74
CA SER A 50 -2.36 -13.99 6.52
C SER A 50 -1.68 -14.21 5.16
N CYS A 51 -1.33 -13.15 4.41
CA CYS A 51 -0.63 -13.29 3.14
C CYS A 51 0.88 -13.52 3.33
N HIS A 52 1.38 -14.70 2.96
CA HIS A 52 2.78 -15.09 3.07
C HIS A 52 3.73 -14.20 2.26
N TRP A 53 3.34 -13.79 1.05
CA TRP A 53 4.19 -12.98 0.15
C TRP A 53 4.19 -11.48 0.48
N CYS A 54 3.19 -10.99 1.24
CA CYS A 54 3.24 -9.64 1.82
C CYS A 54 4.37 -9.50 2.83
N HIS A 55 4.68 -10.56 3.60
CA HIS A 55 5.77 -10.55 4.57
C HIS A 55 7.15 -10.57 3.90
N VAL A 56 7.33 -11.34 2.82
CA VAL A 56 8.59 -11.37 2.07
C VAL A 56 8.87 -10.01 1.42
N MET A 57 7.86 -9.41 0.77
CA MET A 57 8.00 -8.07 0.17
C MET A 57 8.24 -6.98 1.24
N ALA A 58 7.60 -7.08 2.40
CA ALA A 58 7.84 -6.16 3.50
C ALA A 58 9.30 -6.22 4.00
N HIS A 59 9.81 -7.42 4.22
CA HIS A 59 11.15 -7.64 4.77
C HIS A 59 12.27 -7.37 3.74
N GLU A 60 12.05 -7.60 2.45
CA GLU A 60 13.07 -7.37 1.41
C GLU A 60 13.03 -5.97 0.79
N SER A 61 11.87 -5.30 0.80
CA SER A 61 11.68 -4.01 0.11
C SER A 61 11.21 -2.88 1.02
N PHE A 62 10.16 -3.08 1.82
CA PHE A 62 9.53 -1.98 2.56
C PHE A 62 10.21 -1.61 3.88
N GLU A 63 11.09 -2.46 4.41
CA GLU A 63 11.92 -2.20 5.58
C GLU A 63 13.31 -1.65 5.21
N ASN A 64 13.68 -1.66 3.93
CA ASN A 64 14.92 -1.11 3.44
C ASN A 64 14.79 0.41 3.24
N GLU A 65 15.62 1.19 3.95
CA GLU A 65 15.56 2.66 3.89
C GLU A 65 15.86 3.24 2.51
N GLU A 66 16.73 2.62 1.71
CA GLU A 66 17.06 3.10 0.36
C GLU A 66 15.89 2.89 -0.61
N ILE A 67 15.25 1.73 -0.55
CA ILE A 67 14.06 1.42 -1.37
C ILE A 67 12.90 2.31 -0.93
N ALA A 68 12.68 2.44 0.38
CA ALA A 68 11.65 3.31 0.92
C ALA A 68 11.85 4.77 0.50
N LYS A 69 13.09 5.24 0.45
CA LYS A 69 13.39 6.58 -0.06
C LYS A 69 12.96 6.74 -1.53
N ILE A 70 13.32 5.80 -2.39
CA ILE A 70 12.92 5.82 -3.80
C ILE A 70 11.38 5.80 -3.92
N MET A 71 10.70 4.96 -3.13
CA MET A 71 9.25 4.89 -3.12
C MET A 71 8.61 6.21 -2.67
N ASN A 72 9.12 6.82 -1.60
CA ASN A 72 8.59 8.06 -1.04
C ASN A 72 8.85 9.27 -1.97
N ASP A 73 9.97 9.27 -2.68
CA ASP A 73 10.30 10.33 -3.63
C ASP A 73 9.39 10.28 -4.88
N ASN A 74 9.03 9.08 -5.35
CA ASN A 74 8.36 8.88 -6.64
C ASN A 74 6.86 8.61 -6.56
N PHE A 75 6.34 8.11 -5.44
CA PHE A 75 4.96 7.66 -5.33
C PHE A 75 4.24 8.22 -4.11
N ILE A 76 2.91 8.30 -4.20
CA ILE A 76 2.05 8.30 -3.01
C ILE A 76 1.74 6.84 -2.66
N ASN A 77 2.36 6.35 -1.60
CA ASN A 77 2.24 4.97 -1.17
C ASN A 77 0.95 4.77 -0.36
N ILE A 78 0.01 3.99 -0.88
CA ILE A 78 -1.28 3.72 -0.23
C ILE A 78 -1.35 2.24 0.14
N LYS A 79 -1.62 1.96 1.42
CA LYS A 79 -1.84 0.61 1.94
C LYS A 79 -3.34 0.41 2.18
N VAL A 80 -3.86 -0.74 1.75
CA VAL A 80 -5.28 -1.10 1.95
C VAL A 80 -5.38 -2.47 2.61
N ASP A 81 -6.19 -2.54 3.65
CA ASP A 81 -6.64 -3.80 4.22
C ASP A 81 -7.86 -4.30 3.44
N ARG A 82 -7.73 -5.47 2.83
CA ARG A 82 -8.81 -6.13 2.11
C ARG A 82 -10.00 -6.46 3.01
N GLU A 83 -9.77 -6.78 4.28
CA GLU A 83 -10.84 -7.16 5.21
C GLU A 83 -11.74 -5.97 5.54
N GLU A 84 -11.18 -4.75 5.60
CA GLU A 84 -11.95 -3.51 5.81
C GLU A 84 -12.51 -2.94 4.50
N ARG A 85 -11.81 -3.11 3.37
CA ARG A 85 -12.17 -2.54 2.05
C ARG A 85 -12.20 -3.59 0.92
N PRO A 86 -13.11 -4.58 0.99
CA PRO A 86 -13.26 -5.57 -0.07
C PRO A 86 -13.73 -4.95 -1.40
N ASP A 87 -14.41 -3.80 -1.32
CA ASP A 87 -14.86 -3.02 -2.48
C ASP A 87 -13.68 -2.52 -3.33
N ILE A 88 -12.61 -2.06 -2.70
CA ILE A 88 -11.39 -1.60 -3.38
C ILE A 88 -10.65 -2.79 -3.98
N ASP A 89 -10.49 -3.86 -3.21
CA ASP A 89 -9.82 -5.09 -3.64
C ASP A 89 -10.44 -5.64 -4.93
N ASP A 90 -11.77 -5.76 -4.97
CA ASP A 90 -12.49 -6.28 -6.14
C ASP A 90 -12.29 -5.44 -7.41
N ILE A 91 -12.25 -4.11 -7.27
CA ILE A 91 -12.02 -3.20 -8.41
C ILE A 91 -10.60 -3.42 -8.96
N TYR A 92 -9.60 -3.42 -8.09
CA TYR A 92 -8.21 -3.47 -8.52
C TYR A 92 -7.76 -4.88 -8.93
N GLN A 93 -8.37 -5.93 -8.40
CA GLN A 93 -8.23 -7.30 -8.92
C GLN A 93 -8.75 -7.42 -10.36
N LYS A 94 -9.90 -6.79 -10.68
CA LYS A 94 -10.40 -6.73 -12.06
C LYS A 94 -9.43 -5.97 -12.97
N VAL A 95 -8.87 -4.85 -12.51
CA VAL A 95 -7.85 -4.11 -13.26
C VAL A 95 -6.61 -4.98 -13.52
N CYS A 96 -6.13 -5.70 -12.51
CA CYS A 96 -4.98 -6.59 -12.64
C CYS A 96 -5.26 -7.74 -13.62
N GLN A 97 -6.44 -8.37 -13.56
CA GLN A 97 -6.86 -9.39 -14.53
C GLN A 97 -6.94 -8.86 -15.95
N ILE A 98 -7.49 -7.66 -16.15
CA ILE A 98 -7.59 -7.03 -17.48
C ILE A 98 -6.21 -6.71 -18.04
N THR A 99 -5.27 -6.28 -17.18
CA THR A 99 -3.96 -5.78 -17.61
C THR A 99 -2.92 -6.90 -17.75
N THR A 100 -2.99 -7.93 -16.92
CA THR A 100 -1.95 -8.98 -16.81
C THR A 100 -2.46 -10.39 -17.12
N GLY A 101 -3.78 -10.61 -17.23
CA GLY A 101 -4.37 -11.93 -17.43
C GLY A 101 -4.37 -12.85 -16.20
N GLN A 102 -3.78 -12.41 -15.08
CA GLN A 102 -3.75 -13.10 -13.79
C GLN A 102 -4.13 -12.15 -12.65
N GLY A 103 -4.48 -12.68 -11.48
CA GLY A 103 -4.77 -11.90 -10.27
C GLY A 103 -4.21 -12.61 -9.03
N GLY A 104 -3.98 -11.87 -7.95
CA GLY A 104 -3.33 -12.41 -6.75
C GLY A 104 -2.91 -11.33 -5.76
N TRP A 105 -2.46 -11.75 -4.58
CA TRP A 105 -2.01 -10.86 -3.51
C TRP A 105 -0.53 -11.09 -3.15
N PRO A 106 0.25 -10.06 -2.77
CA PRO A 106 -0.11 -8.64 -2.75
C PRO A 106 -0.36 -8.08 -4.15
N LEU A 107 -1.40 -7.26 -4.26
CA LEU A 107 -1.71 -6.58 -5.51
C LEU A 107 -1.02 -5.20 -5.50
N SER A 108 -0.11 -5.00 -6.46
CA SER A 108 0.62 -3.75 -6.67
C SER A 108 0.23 -3.14 -8.01
N VAL A 109 -0.40 -1.96 -7.96
CA VAL A 109 -0.83 -1.19 -9.14
C VAL A 109 -0.24 0.21 -9.04
N PHE A 110 0.20 0.75 -10.18
CA PHE A 110 0.83 2.06 -10.35
C PHE A 110 0.10 2.93 -11.37
#